data_AF-A0A7S2VWX1-F1
#
_entry.id   AF-A0A7S2VWX1-F1
#
_cell.length_a   1.000
_cell.length_b   1.000
_cell.length_c   1.000
_cell.angle_alpha   90.00
_cell.angle_beta   90.00
_cell.angle_gamma   90.00
#
_symmetry.space_group_name_H-M   'P 1'
#
loop_
_entity.id
_entity.type
_entity.pdbx_description
1 polymer ?
#
loop_
_entity_poly.entity_id
_entity_poly.type
_entity_poly.pdbx_seq_one_letter_code
_entity_poly.pdbx_strand_id
1 'polypeptide(L)'
;FVVVDTRRRTDADAWTFAFASHANATHGALVLFNAINVLICAWEIALWVHRERVKKLHVGFVKKFGDRVLPSPLFLFSHITVREALSLEYWAIVFASYASLDPSYVQHTSWSFWVDVGNGFVTLIPTLALSIAITRWPHVDVIAR
;
A
#
# COMPACT_ATOMS: atom_id res chain seq x y z
N PHE A 1 38.09 -0.44 45.27
CA PHE A 1 37.95 -0.22 43.81
C PHE A 1 36.93 -1.20 43.27
N VAL A 2 35.69 -0.74 43.04
CA VAL A 2 34.71 -1.53 42.28
C VAL A 2 35.11 -1.38 40.82
N VAL A 3 35.72 -2.41 40.25
CA VAL A 3 35.88 -2.50 38.80
C VAL A 3 34.50 -2.75 38.24
N VAL A 4 33.80 -1.67 37.88
CA VAL A 4 32.57 -1.75 37.08
C VAL A 4 33.01 -2.36 35.76
N ASP A 5 32.58 -3.58 35.50
CA ASP A 5 32.86 -4.34 34.29
C ASP A 5 32.28 -3.59 33.09
N THR A 6 33.10 -2.73 32.47
CA THR A 6 32.77 -1.92 31.31
C THR A 6 32.43 -2.78 30.10
N ARG A 7 32.90 -4.04 30.08
CA ARG A 7 32.67 -5.01 29.00
C ARG A 7 31.21 -5.46 28.92
N ARG A 8 30.61 -5.77 30.09
CA ARG A 8 29.18 -6.08 30.21
C ARG A 8 28.28 -4.93 29.76
N ARG A 9 28.71 -3.69 29.99
CA ARG A 9 27.98 -2.49 29.61
C ARG A 9 28.04 -2.28 28.09
N THR A 10 29.21 -2.41 27.48
CA THR A 10 29.36 -2.34 26.01
C THR A 10 28.64 -3.45 25.26
N ASP A 11 28.59 -4.66 25.82
CA ASP A 11 27.84 -5.76 25.19
C ASP A 11 26.32 -5.53 25.31
N ALA A 12 25.84 -5.08 26.47
CA ALA A 12 24.44 -4.70 26.66
C ALA A 12 24.04 -3.52 25.75
N ASP A 13 24.92 -2.54 25.57
CA ASP A 13 24.73 -1.42 24.65
C ASP A 13 24.69 -1.92 23.19
N ALA A 14 25.60 -2.82 22.79
CA ALA A 14 25.61 -3.41 21.45
C ALA A 14 24.33 -4.22 21.16
N TRP A 15 23.87 -5.02 22.12
CA TRP A 15 22.62 -5.77 22.00
C TRP A 15 21.41 -4.84 21.92
N THR A 16 21.35 -3.79 22.73
CA THR A 16 20.23 -2.82 22.69
C THR A 16 20.20 -2.04 21.37
N PHE A 17 21.36 -1.61 20.83
CA PHE A 17 21.43 -1.00 19.50
C PHE A 17 21.05 -1.96 18.37
N ALA A 18 21.49 -3.22 18.43
CA ALA A 18 21.10 -4.23 17.45
C ALA A 18 19.58 -4.50 17.52
N PHE A 19 19.02 -4.69 18.71
CA PHE A 19 17.57 -4.86 18.88
C PHE A 19 16.79 -3.61 18.43
N ALA A 20 17.23 -2.41 18.79
CA ALA A 20 16.58 -1.17 18.38
C ALA A 20 16.63 -0.97 16.86
N SER A 21 17.74 -1.26 16.20
CA SER A 21 17.87 -1.16 14.74
C SER A 21 17.00 -2.17 13.99
N HIS A 22 16.93 -3.42 14.46
CA HIS A 22 16.04 -4.44 13.90
C HIS A 22 14.58 -4.08 14.12
N ALA A 23 14.19 -3.67 15.34
CA ALA A 23 12.84 -3.20 15.64
C ALA A 23 12.44 -2.00 14.77
N ASN A 24 13.37 -1.06 14.53
CA ASN A 24 13.13 0.11 13.70
C ASN A 24 12.97 -0.25 12.20
N ALA A 25 13.75 -1.22 11.70
CA ALA A 25 13.62 -1.72 10.34
C ALA A 25 12.29 -2.48 10.14
N THR A 26 11.91 -3.34 11.08
CA THR A 26 10.63 -4.06 11.05
C THR A 26 9.45 -3.09 11.17
N HIS A 27 9.54 -2.08 12.03
CA HIS A 27 8.53 -1.02 12.13
C HIS A 27 8.40 -0.25 10.80
N GLY A 28 9.52 0.17 10.21
CA GLY A 28 9.51 0.84 8.91
C GLY A 28 8.87 0.00 7.81
N ALA A 29 9.21 -1.29 7.74
CA ALA A 29 8.64 -2.22 6.78
C ALA A 29 7.11 -2.42 6.98
N LEU A 30 6.66 -2.54 8.23
CA LEU A 30 5.24 -2.68 8.56
C LEU A 30 4.45 -1.41 8.21
N VAL A 31 5.00 -0.23 8.50
CA VAL A 31 4.37 1.04 8.13
C VAL A 31 4.28 1.19 6.61
N LEU A 32 5.33 0.84 5.88
CA LEU A 32 5.32 0.85 4.42
C LEU A 32 4.30 -0.14 3.85
N PHE A 33 4.28 -1.37 4.36
CA PHE A 33 3.32 -2.40 3.96
C PHE A 33 1.88 -1.95 4.19
N ASN A 34 1.59 -1.37 5.36
CA ASN A 34 0.27 -0.83 5.66
C ASN A 34 -0.09 0.37 4.78
N ALA A 35 0.86 1.26 4.50
CA ALA A 35 0.63 2.40 3.61
C ALA A 35 0.28 1.93 2.18
N ILE A 36 0.97 0.91 1.68
CA ILE A 36 0.67 0.28 0.39
C ILE A 36 -0.72 -0.38 0.44
N ASN A 37 -1.06 -1.10 1.51
CA ASN A 37 -2.39 -1.71 1.64
C ASN A 37 -3.51 -0.67 1.66
N VAL A 38 -3.35 0.44 2.37
CA VAL A 38 -4.32 1.55 2.36
C VAL A 38 -4.48 2.12 0.96
N LEU A 39 -3.38 2.29 0.22
CA LEU A 39 -3.40 2.75 -1.16
C LEU A 39 -4.15 1.77 -2.08
N ILE A 40 -3.89 0.47 -1.97
CA ILE A 40 -4.58 -0.57 -2.73
C ILE A 40 -6.07 -0.57 -2.40
N CYS A 41 -6.43 -0.50 -1.12
CA CYS A 41 -7.84 -0.44 -0.71
C CYS A 41 -8.55 0.79 -1.30
N ALA A 42 -7.88 1.95 -1.32
CA ALA A 42 -8.42 3.15 -1.94
C ALA A 42 -8.62 2.96 -3.46
N TRP A 43 -7.69 2.27 -4.13
CA TRP A 43 -7.83 1.90 -5.53
C TRP A 43 -9.00 0.94 -5.77
N GLU A 44 -9.17 -0.10 -4.95
CA GLU A 44 -10.29 -1.04 -5.05
C GLU A 44 -11.65 -0.36 -4.85
N ILE A 45 -11.74 0.60 -3.93
CA ILE A 45 -12.93 1.44 -3.78
C ILE A 45 -13.13 2.33 -5.02
N ALA A 46 -12.06 2.91 -5.57
CA ALA A 46 -12.12 3.69 -6.81
C ALA A 46 -12.63 2.87 -7.99
N LEU A 47 -12.18 1.60 -8.09
CA LEU A 47 -12.63 0.64 -9.09
C LEU A 47 -14.16 0.44 -9.02
N TRP A 48 -14.70 0.27 -7.80
CA TRP A 48 -16.14 0.12 -7.61
C TRP A 48 -16.93 1.39 -7.97
N VAL A 49 -16.46 2.55 -7.49
CA VAL A 49 -17.13 3.85 -7.69
C VAL A 49 -17.12 4.28 -9.16
N HIS A 50 -16.00 4.10 -9.85
CA HIS A 50 -15.81 4.53 -11.24
C HIS A 50 -15.83 3.39 -12.25
N ARG A 51 -16.48 2.27 -11.92
CA ARG A 51 -16.52 1.04 -12.73
C ARG A 51 -16.91 1.26 -14.20
N GLU A 52 -17.89 2.14 -14.45
CA GLU A 52 -18.32 2.46 -15.82
C GLU A 52 -17.25 3.24 -16.60
N ARG A 53 -16.51 4.10 -15.90
CA ARG A 53 -15.40 4.85 -16.49
C ARG A 53 -14.25 3.92 -16.83
N VAL A 54 -13.92 2.97 -15.95
CA VAL A 54 -12.90 1.93 -16.21
C VAL A 54 -13.23 1.16 -17.48
N LYS A 55 -14.50 0.73 -17.63
CA LYS A 55 -14.96 0.04 -18.84
C LYS A 55 -14.82 0.91 -20.10
N LYS A 56 -15.23 2.19 -20.05
CA LYS A 56 -15.09 3.12 -21.18
C LYS A 56 -13.63 3.36 -21.56
N LEU A 57 -12.75 3.54 -20.58
CA LEU A 57 -11.32 3.73 -20.77
C LEU A 57 -10.66 2.48 -21.36
N HIS A 58 -11.02 1.28 -20.86
CA HIS A 58 -10.50 0.02 -21.36
C HIS A 58 -10.86 -0.20 -22.84
N VAL A 59 -12.12 0.04 -23.24
CA VAL A 59 -12.53 -0.01 -24.66
C VAL A 59 -11.72 0.96 -25.51
N GLY A 60 -11.46 2.17 -25.00
CA GLY A 60 -10.60 3.16 -25.65
C GLY A 60 -9.14 2.68 -25.79
N PHE A 61 -8.60 2.01 -24.78
CA PHE A 61 -7.25 1.46 -24.81
C PHE A 61 -7.10 0.28 -25.76
N VAL A 62 -8.02 -0.68 -25.74
CA VAL A 62 -8.03 -1.81 -26.69
C VAL A 62 -8.10 -1.29 -28.13
N LYS A 63 -8.90 -0.24 -28.38
CA LYS A 63 -8.98 0.39 -29.70
C LYS A 63 -7.68 1.09 -30.12
N LYS A 64 -6.93 1.67 -29.18
CA LYS A 64 -5.74 2.49 -29.45
C LYS A 64 -4.44 1.68 -29.50
N PHE A 65 -4.28 0.71 -28.62
CA PHE A 65 -3.04 -0.04 -28.42
C PHE A 65 -3.15 -1.53 -28.79
N GLY A 66 -4.36 -2.04 -29.00
CA GLY A 66 -4.62 -3.46 -29.25
C GLY A 66 -4.97 -4.22 -27.97
N ASP A 67 -5.43 -5.46 -28.15
CA ASP A 67 -5.72 -6.38 -27.05
C ASP A 67 -4.40 -6.87 -26.43
N ARG A 68 -4.35 -6.93 -25.09
CA ARG A 68 -3.17 -7.37 -24.30
C ARG A 68 -1.91 -6.53 -24.46
N VAL A 69 -2.02 -5.28 -24.89
CA VAL A 69 -0.89 -4.35 -24.95
C VAL A 69 -1.04 -3.29 -23.85
N LEU A 70 0.01 -3.15 -23.04
CA LEU A 70 0.06 -2.11 -22.01
C LEU A 70 0.26 -0.74 -22.66
N PRO A 71 -0.51 0.28 -22.25
CA PRO A 71 -0.29 1.64 -22.71
C PRO A 71 1.10 2.13 -22.29
N SER A 72 1.83 2.73 -23.24
CA SER A 72 3.12 3.38 -23.00
C SER A 72 2.95 4.90 -23.06
N PRO A 73 3.44 5.67 -22.06
CA PRO A 73 4.11 5.23 -20.83
C PRO A 73 3.14 4.59 -19.82
N LEU A 74 3.66 3.70 -18.96
CA LEU A 74 2.90 3.16 -17.84
C LEU A 74 2.47 4.29 -16.88
N PHE A 75 1.30 4.13 -16.26
CA PHE A 75 0.72 5.11 -15.34
C PHE A 75 1.66 5.48 -14.16
N LEU A 76 2.55 4.56 -13.76
CA LEU A 76 3.57 4.80 -12.71
C LEU A 76 4.64 5.81 -13.13
N PHE A 77 4.87 5.97 -14.44
CA PHE A 77 5.88 6.87 -14.99
C PHE A 77 5.27 8.14 -15.61
N SER A 78 3.94 8.25 -15.65
CA SER A 78 3.30 9.52 -16.00
C SER A 78 3.42 10.52 -14.86
N HIS A 79 3.64 11.79 -15.18
CA HIS A 79 3.57 12.86 -14.21
C HIS A 79 2.14 13.04 -13.73
N ILE A 80 1.94 12.92 -12.42
CA ILE A 80 0.64 13.05 -11.76
C ILE A 80 0.70 14.27 -10.84
N THR A 81 -0.29 15.14 -10.96
CA THR A 81 -0.46 16.28 -10.04
C THR A 81 -0.99 15.77 -8.70
N VAL A 82 -0.64 16.40 -7.57
CA VAL A 82 -1.16 15.99 -6.24
C VAL A 82 -2.70 15.91 -6.20
N ARG A 83 -3.37 16.81 -6.94
CA ARG A 83 -4.84 16.79 -7.11
C ARG A 83 -5.34 15.53 -7.82
N GLU A 84 -4.60 15.03 -8.81
CA GLU A 84 -4.93 13.82 -9.54
C GLU A 84 -4.62 12.57 -8.70
N ALA A 85 -3.53 12.59 -7.93
CA ALA A 85 -3.21 11.53 -6.98
C ALA A 85 -4.28 11.37 -5.89
N LEU A 86 -4.90 12.47 -5.46
CA LEU A 86 -6.03 12.47 -4.54
C LEU A 86 -7.39 12.24 -5.23
N SER A 87 -7.43 12.20 -6.56
CA SER A 87 -8.66 11.95 -7.30
C SER A 87 -8.87 10.46 -7.52
N LEU A 88 -9.97 9.93 -6.98
CA LEU A 88 -10.47 8.58 -7.27
C LEU A 88 -10.68 8.35 -8.78
N GLU A 89 -10.91 9.41 -9.54
CA GLU A 89 -11.16 9.34 -10.98
C GLU A 89 -9.88 9.03 -11.79
N TYR A 90 -8.70 9.45 -11.32
CA TYR A 90 -7.44 9.14 -11.97
C TYR A 90 -7.09 7.66 -11.82
N TRP A 91 -7.38 7.08 -10.65
CA TRP A 91 -7.14 5.66 -10.37
C TRP A 91 -7.92 4.71 -11.27
N ALA A 92 -9.02 5.16 -11.88
CA ALA A 92 -9.74 4.39 -12.92
C ALA A 92 -8.86 4.09 -14.15
N ILE A 93 -7.87 4.94 -14.45
CA ILE A 93 -6.91 4.72 -15.56
C ILE A 93 -5.98 3.54 -15.26
N VAL A 94 -5.60 3.35 -13.98
CA VAL A 94 -4.76 2.24 -13.53
C VAL A 94 -5.46 0.92 -13.83
N PHE A 95 -6.71 0.77 -13.37
CA PHE A 95 -7.49 -0.44 -13.62
C PHE A 95 -7.83 -0.63 -15.10
N ALA A 96 -8.07 0.44 -15.86
CA ALA A 96 -8.29 0.31 -17.30
C ALA A 96 -7.05 -0.19 -18.04
N SER A 97 -5.85 0.20 -17.58
CA SER A 97 -4.56 -0.28 -18.10
C SER A 97 -4.29 -1.72 -17.66
N TYR A 98 -4.60 -2.05 -16.41
CA TYR A 98 -4.47 -3.41 -15.85
C TYR A 98 -5.46 -4.39 -16.48
N ALA A 99 -6.65 -3.90 -16.86
CA ALA A 99 -7.67 -4.68 -17.55
C ALA A 99 -7.21 -5.20 -18.92
N SER A 100 -6.21 -4.57 -19.53
CA SER A 100 -5.56 -5.10 -20.74
C SER A 100 -4.79 -6.38 -20.44
N LEU A 101 -4.27 -6.57 -19.23
CA LEU A 101 -3.59 -7.80 -18.81
C LEU A 101 -4.57 -8.82 -18.23
N ASP A 102 -5.47 -8.37 -17.35
CA ASP A 102 -6.49 -9.20 -16.72
C ASP A 102 -7.89 -8.60 -16.94
N PRO A 103 -8.71 -9.18 -17.83
CA PRO A 103 -10.07 -8.70 -18.08
C PRO A 103 -11.01 -8.74 -16.86
N SER A 104 -10.63 -9.44 -15.78
CA SER A 104 -11.44 -9.59 -14.57
C SER A 104 -11.85 -8.24 -13.96
N TYR A 105 -10.99 -7.22 -14.06
CA TYR A 105 -11.23 -5.86 -13.55
C TYR A 105 -12.36 -5.09 -14.27
N VAL A 106 -12.78 -5.54 -15.46
CA VAL A 106 -13.91 -4.95 -16.21
C VAL A 106 -15.13 -5.87 -16.18
N GLN A 107 -14.95 -7.14 -15.81
CA GLN A 107 -16.00 -8.13 -15.68
C GLN A 107 -16.58 -8.11 -14.27
N HIS A 108 -17.66 -7.36 -14.09
CA HIS A 108 -18.39 -7.26 -12.80
C HIS A 108 -19.06 -8.58 -12.34
N THR A 109 -19.04 -9.62 -13.17
CA THR A 109 -19.50 -10.97 -12.84
C THR A 109 -18.36 -11.87 -12.38
N SER A 110 -17.11 -11.43 -12.46
CA SER A 110 -15.96 -12.23 -12.05
C SER A 110 -15.84 -12.28 -10.53
N TRP A 111 -15.46 -13.45 -10.00
CA TRP A 111 -15.24 -13.61 -8.56
C TRP A 111 -14.09 -12.71 -8.08
N SER A 112 -13.02 -12.60 -8.85
CA SER A 112 -11.86 -11.75 -8.53
C SER A 112 -12.25 -10.28 -8.34
N PHE A 113 -13.11 -9.74 -9.20
CA PHE A 113 -13.61 -8.36 -9.06
C PHE A 113 -14.30 -8.14 -7.71
N TRP A 114 -15.14 -9.08 -7.27
CA TRP A 114 -15.84 -8.96 -5.99
C TRP A 114 -14.93 -9.15 -4.79
N VAL A 115 -13.89 -9.99 -4.91
CA VAL A 115 -12.87 -10.15 -3.87
C VAL A 115 -12.10 -8.86 -3.68
N ASP A 116 -11.64 -8.24 -4.77
CA ASP A 116 -10.88 -6.98 -4.70
C ASP A 116 -11.74 -5.84 -4.12
N VAL A 117 -12.99 -5.70 -4.58
CA VAL A 117 -13.92 -4.72 -4.01
C VAL A 117 -14.18 -5.00 -2.53
N GLY A 118 -14.40 -6.26 -2.16
CA GLY A 118 -14.60 -6.68 -0.78
C GLY A 118 -13.39 -6.37 0.10
N ASN A 119 -12.18 -6.65 -0.40
CA ASN A 119 -10.93 -6.31 0.27
C ASN A 119 -10.88 -4.81 0.56
N GLY A 120 -11.10 -3.96 -0.45
CA GLY A 120 -11.01 -2.51 -0.27
C GLY A 120 -11.92 -1.96 0.81
N PHE A 121 -13.14 -2.48 0.95
CA PHE A 121 -14.07 -2.04 2.00
C PHE A 121 -13.78 -2.65 3.37
N VAL A 122 -13.36 -3.91 3.43
CA VAL A 122 -13.19 -4.66 4.68
C VAL A 122 -11.83 -4.42 5.32
N THR A 123 -10.76 -4.33 4.52
CA THR A 123 -9.38 -4.26 5.03
C THR A 123 -8.85 -2.84 5.18
N LEU A 124 -9.51 -1.82 4.60
CA LEU A 124 -9.13 -0.43 4.79
C LEU A 124 -9.17 0.00 6.26
N ILE A 125 -10.31 -0.24 6.94
CA ILE A 125 -10.52 0.14 8.34
C ILE A 125 -9.49 -0.54 9.27
N PRO A 126 -9.31 -1.87 9.25
CA PRO A 126 -8.33 -2.53 10.12
C PRO A 126 -6.89 -2.13 9.76
N THR A 127 -6.57 -1.88 8.49
CA THR A 127 -5.22 -1.42 8.10
C THR A 127 -4.92 -0.01 8.62
N LEU A 128 -5.90 0.89 8.57
CA LEU A 128 -5.78 2.22 9.17
C LEU A 128 -5.66 2.13 10.70
N ALA A 129 -6.48 1.29 11.34
CA ALA A 129 -6.40 1.06 12.77
C ALA A 129 -5.03 0.51 13.19
N LEU A 130 -4.50 -0.46 12.45
CA LEU A 130 -3.17 -1.02 12.66
C LEU A 130 -2.07 0.03 12.42
N SER A 131 -2.21 0.87 11.41
CA SER A 131 -1.26 1.97 11.15
C SER A 131 -1.23 2.96 12.31
N ILE A 132 -2.40 3.38 12.79
CA ILE A 132 -2.51 4.26 13.96
C ILE A 132 -1.93 3.57 15.19
N ALA A 133 -2.21 2.29 15.40
CA ALA A 133 -1.67 1.54 16.53
C ALA A 133 -0.14 1.48 16.48
N ILE A 134 0.47 1.18 15.33
CA ILE A 134 1.93 1.09 15.19
C ILE A 134 2.59 2.47 15.31
N THR A 135 1.96 3.53 14.79
CA THR A 135 2.53 4.90 14.83
C THR A 135 2.27 5.61 16.17
N ARG A 136 1.18 5.27 16.88
CA ARG A 136 0.83 5.83 18.20
C ARG A 136 1.11 4.86 19.36
N TRP A 137 1.72 3.71 19.11
CA TRP A 137 2.12 2.80 20.18
C TRP A 137 3.00 3.60 21.15
N PRO A 138 2.72 3.58 22.47
CA PRO A 138 3.20 4.62 23.34
C PRO A 138 4.72 4.67 23.32
N HIS A 139 5.25 5.86 23.58
CA HIS A 139 6.46 6.02 24.38
C HIS A 139 6.36 5.08 25.59
N VAL A 140 6.69 3.81 25.41
CA VAL A 140 7.05 2.96 26.53
C VAL A 140 8.42 3.49 26.88
N ASP A 141 8.44 4.44 27.81
CA ASP A 141 9.63 4.68 28.61
C ASP A 141 10.04 3.28 29.07
N VAL A 142 11.10 2.76 28.46
CA VAL A 142 11.77 1.58 28.97
C VAL A 142 12.24 2.05 30.34
N ILE A 143 11.42 1.77 31.36
CA ILE A 143 11.75 2.03 32.75
C ILE A 143 13.00 1.20 32.99
N ALA A 144 14.14 1.87 32.85
CA ALA A 144 15.41 1.41 33.32
C ALA A 144 15.25 1.22 34.83
N ARG A 145 15.17 -0.03 35.26
CA ARG A 145 15.37 -0.47 36.64
C ARG A 145 16.49 -1.49 36.64
#